data_AF-A0A1V5H545-F1
#
_entry.id   AF-A0A1V5H545-F1
#
_cell.length_a   1.000
_cell.length_b   1.000
_cell.length_c   1.000
_cell.angle_alpha   90.00
_cell.angle_beta   90.00
_cell.angle_gamma   90.00
#
_symmetry.space_group_name_H-M   'P 1'
#
loop_
_entity.id
_entity.type
_entity.pdbx_description
1 polymer ?
#
loop_
_entity_poly.entity_id
_entity_poly.type
_entity_poly.pdbx_seq_one_letter_code
_entity_poly.pdbx_strand_id
1 'polypeptide(L)' 'MLYTDEWIYAPVGPERQRQLFAARTDPGAETDVAARHPDLVRDLHQRLIAWLQAVGAPPEALAALRDGTSA' A
#
# COMPACT_ATOMS: atom_id res chain seq x y z
N MET A 1 0.83 -5.18 -4.78
CA MET A 1 -0.15 -5.05 -3.68
C MET A 1 0.30 -5.92 -2.52
N LEU A 2 -0.02 -5.52 -1.30
CA LEU A 2 0.21 -6.28 -0.07
C LEU A 2 -1.15 -6.79 0.44
N TYR A 3 -1.24 -8.09 0.70
CA TYR A 3 -2.44 -8.72 1.25
C TYR A 3 -2.17 -9.16 2.68
N THR A 4 -3.12 -8.89 3.55
CA THR A 4 -3.20 -9.41 4.91
C THR A 4 -4.58 -10.02 5.12
N ASP A 5 -4.79 -10.69 6.25
CA ASP A 5 -6.10 -11.29 6.56
C ASP A 5 -7.26 -10.28 6.59
N GLU A 6 -6.95 -9.01 6.91
CA GLU A 6 -7.94 -7.95 7.08
C GLU A 6 -7.91 -6.90 5.96
N TRP A 7 -6.76 -6.72 5.29
CA TRP A 7 -6.53 -5.57 4.41
C TRP A 7 -5.86 -5.93 3.09
N ILE A 8 -6.35 -5.29 2.02
CA ILE A 8 -5.69 -5.20 0.73
C ILE A 8 -5.08 -3.80 0.63
N TYR A 9 -3.76 -3.72 0.52
CA TYR A 9 -3.03 -2.47 0.39
C TYR A 9 -2.42 -2.33 -1.01
N ALA A 10 -2.82 -1.28 -1.72
CA ALA A 10 -2.27 -0.90 -3.01
C ALA A 10 -1.36 0.33 -2.82
N PRO A 11 -0.03 0.17 -2.93
CA PRO A 11 0.90 1.28 -2.71
C PRO A 11 0.95 2.30 -3.86
N VAL A 12 0.42 1.93 -5.04
CA VAL A 12 0.31 2.77 -6.22
C VAL A 12 -1.03 2.44 -6.89
N GLY A 13 -2.02 3.30 -6.70
CA GLY A 13 -3.36 3.23 -7.29
C GLY A 13 -3.45 3.94 -8.66
N PRO A 14 -4.65 4.05 -9.24
CA PRO A 14 -4.88 4.61 -10.58
C PRO A 14 -4.32 6.02 -10.81
N GLU A 15 -4.32 6.88 -9.80
CA GLU A 15 -3.78 8.25 -9.86
C GLU A 15 -2.50 8.39 -9.02
N ARG A 16 -1.77 7.28 -8.84
CA ARG A 16 -0.55 7.17 -8.01
C ARG A 16 -0.78 7.42 -6.51
N GLN A 17 -2.03 7.43 -6.04
CA GLN A 17 -2.36 7.46 -4.62
C GLN A 17 -2.26 6.07 -3.98
N ARG A 18 -2.02 6.06 -2.67
CA ARG A 18 -2.09 4.83 -1.86
C ARG A 18 -3.55 4.52 -1.57
N GLN A 19 -3.94 3.25 -1.69
CA GLN A 19 -5.31 2.80 -1.45
C GLN A 19 -5.35 1.65 -0.45
N LEU A 20 -6.46 1.54 0.27
CA LEU A 20 -6.68 0.52 1.29
C LEU A 20 -8.11 -0.01 1.19
N PHE A 21 -8.27 -1.33 1.18
CA PHE A 21 -9.57 -2.00 1.08
C PHE A 21 -9.70 -3.09 2.15
N ALA A 22 -10.91 -3.34 2.60
CA ALA A 22 -11.19 -4.36 3.62
C ALA A 22 -11.29 -5.75 2.97
N ALA A 23 -10.30 -6.61 3.18
CA ALA A 23 -10.18 -7.88 2.47
C ALA A 23 -11.39 -8.83 2.67
N ARG A 24 -12.02 -8.78 3.85
CA ARG A 24 -13.15 -9.65 4.20
C ARG A 24 -14.49 -9.17 3.67
N THR A 25 -14.73 -7.86 3.74
CA THR A 25 -16.04 -7.26 3.43
C THR A 25 -16.08 -6.63 2.05
N ASP A 26 -14.92 -6.41 1.43
CA ASP A 26 -14.73 -5.86 0.09
C ASP A 26 -13.60 -6.61 -0.65
N PRO A 27 -13.79 -7.91 -0.95
CA PRO A 27 -12.78 -8.72 -1.65
C PRO A 27 -12.55 -8.26 -3.10
N GLY A 28 -13.47 -7.48 -3.67
CA GLY A 28 -13.34 -6.87 -4.99
C GLY A 28 -12.46 -5.62 -5.01
N ALA A 29 -12.07 -5.09 -3.84
CA ALA A 29 -11.34 -3.84 -3.70
C ALA A 29 -12.05 -2.66 -4.41
N GLU A 30 -13.34 -2.53 -4.17
CA GLU A 30 -14.18 -1.50 -4.80
C GLU A 30 -14.25 -0.21 -3.99
N THR A 31 -14.10 -0.29 -2.66
CA THR A 31 -14.28 0.83 -1.73
C THR A 31 -12.96 1.22 -1.07
N ASP A 32 -12.31 2.26 -1.60
CA ASP A 32 -11.09 2.81 -0.99
C ASP A 32 -11.41 3.50 0.35
N VAL A 33 -10.80 2.98 1.42
CA VAL A 33 -10.93 3.50 2.79
C VAL A 33 -9.62 4.13 3.32
N ALA A 34 -8.61 4.34 2.48
CA ALA A 34 -7.31 4.86 2.89
C ALA A 34 -7.40 6.17 3.69
N ALA A 35 -8.25 7.11 3.27
CA ALA A 35 -8.42 8.40 3.94
C ALA A 35 -8.97 8.28 5.38
N ARG A 36 -9.64 7.18 5.71
CA ARG A 36 -10.17 6.91 7.06
C ARG A 36 -9.17 6.18 7.96
N HIS A 37 -8.10 5.62 7.40
CA HIS A 37 -7.10 4.83 8.11
C HIS A 37 -5.66 5.26 7.77
N PRO A 38 -5.29 6.54 7.94
CA PRO A 38 -3.99 7.07 7.50
C PRO A 38 -2.80 6.40 8.21
N ASP A 39 -2.93 6.09 9.50
CA ASP A 39 -1.88 5.41 10.27
C ASP A 39 -1.63 3.99 9.74
N LEU A 40 -2.70 3.25 9.43
CA LEU A 40 -2.59 1.90 8.90
C LEU A 40 -1.96 1.89 7.49
N VAL A 41 -2.31 2.87 6.65
CA VAL A 41 -1.67 3.05 5.34
C VAL A 41 -0.16 3.27 5.50
N ARG A 42 0.26 4.14 6.43
CA ARG A 42 1.68 4.36 6.73
C ARG A 42 2.37 3.08 7.17
N ASP A 43 1.77 2.34 8.10
CA ASP A 43 2.36 1.14 8.67
C ASP A 43 2.52 0.02 7.63
N LEU A 44 1.48 -0.22 6.82
CA LEU A 44 1.53 -1.20 5.72
C LEU A 44 2.53 -0.78 4.65
N HIS A 45 2.67 0.51 4.38
CA HIS A 45 3.67 1.02 3.45
C HIS A 45 5.10 0.77 3.95
N GLN A 46 5.38 1.05 5.23
CA GLN A 46 6.67 0.79 5.84
C GLN A 46 7.00 -0.70 5.86
N ARG A 47 6.02 -1.57 6.17
CA ARG A 47 6.19 -3.03 6.11
C ARG A 47 6.52 -3.51 4.70
N LEU A 48 5.86 -2.98 3.68
CA LEU A 48 6.16 -3.29 2.28
C LEU A 48 7.59 -2.91 1.92
N ILE A 49 8.03 -1.70 2.27
CA ILE A 49 9.40 -1.22 2.00
C ILE A 49 10.43 -2.10 2.73
N ALA A 50 10.21 -2.39 4.01
CA ALA A 50 11.09 -3.22 4.81
C ALA A 50 11.21 -4.64 4.23
N TRP A 51 10.09 -5.22 3.80
CA TRP A 51 10.09 -6.53 3.13
C TRP A 51 10.86 -6.50 1.81
N LEU A 52 10.65 -5.48 0.96
CA LEU A 52 11.39 -5.32 -0.30
C LEU A 52 12.90 -5.19 -0.07
N GLN A 53 13.32 -4.45 0.94
CA GLN A 53 14.73 -4.35 1.32
C GLN A 53 15.29 -5.71 1.77
N ALA A 54 14.53 -6.45 2.59
CA ALA A 54 14.94 -7.75 3.10
C ALA A 54 15.12 -8.80 1.99
N VAL A 55 14.31 -8.76 0.93
CA VAL A 55 14.45 -9.67 -0.22
C VAL A 55 15.45 -9.18 -1.28
N GLY A 56 16.16 -8.08 -1.02
CA GLY A 56 17.14 -7.53 -1.95
C GLY A 56 16.53 -6.96 -3.23
N ALA A 57 15.32 -6.38 -3.14
CA ALA A 57 14.67 -5.76 -4.28
C ALA A 57 15.54 -4.64 -4.87
N PRO A 58 15.51 -4.45 -6.20
CA PRO A 58 16.32 -3.44 -6.85
C PRO A 58 15.93 -2.01 -6.41
N PRO A 59 16.87 -1.05 -6.39
CA PRO A 59 16.61 0.32 -5.94
C PRO A 59 15.44 1.01 -6.65
N GLU A 60 15.21 0.68 -7.92
CA GLU A 60 14.12 1.22 -8.75
C GLU A 60 12.74 0.81 -8.20
N ALA A 61 12.62 -0.40 -7.64
CA ALA A 61 11.38 -0.87 -7.01
C ALA A 61 11.08 -0.07 -5.73
N LEU A 62 12.11 0.34 -4.99
CA LEU A 62 11.97 1.20 -3.80
C LEU A 62 11.69 2.65 -4.19
N ALA A 63 12.28 3.14 -5.29
CA ALA A 63 12.07 4.49 -5.79
C ALA A 63 10.60 4.72 -6.18
N ALA A 64 9.98 3.77 -6.88
CA ALA A 64 8.58 3.85 -7.27
C ALA A 64 7.60 3.99 -6.09
N LEU A 65 8.03 3.60 -4.87
CA LEU A 65 7.21 3.67 -3.65
C LEU A 65 7.39 4.98 -2.87
N ARG A 66 8.42 5.77 -3.15
CA ARG A 66 8.70 7.05 -2.48
C ARG A 66 7.87 8.21 -3.07
N ASP A 67 7.53 8.13 -4.35
CA ASP A 67 6.93 9.22 -5.13
C ASP A 67 5.41 9.40 -4.94
N GLY A 68 4.75 8.59 -4.11
CA GLY A 68 3.31 8.73 -3.78
C GLY A 68 2.99 9.86 -2.79
N THR A 69 3.85 10.86 -2.66
CA THR A 69 3.69 11.99 -1.74
C THR A 69 3.60 13.27 -2.55
N SER A 70 2.51 13.42 -3.30
CA SER A 70 2.13 14.74 -3.80
C SER A 70 1.50 15.51 -2.64
N ALA A 71 2.10 16.68 -2.38
CA ALA A 71 1.64 17.71 -1.47
C ALA A 71 0.22 18.20 -1.83
#